data_AF-A0A7H5ES78-F1
#
_entry.id   AF-A0A7H5ES78-F1
#
_cell.length_a   1.000
_cell.length_b   1.000
_cell.length_c   1.000
_cell.angle_alpha   90.00
_cell.angle_beta   90.00
_cell.angle_gamma   90.00
#
_symmetry.space_group_name_H-M   'P 1'
#
loop_
_entity.id
_entity.type
_entity.pdbx_description
1 polymer ?
#
loop_
_entity_poly.entity_id
_entity_poly.type
_entity_poly.pdbx_seq_one_letter_code
_entity_poly.pdbx_strand_id
1 'polypeptide(L)'
;MNNFLLRRRATLDPPRFQGWGRHRRYFEGWYFKIVVPAQRLAYAFIPGISYDERGQGHAFLQVLDGVAATSQYFDYATEDFRPATDHFSLQLGPHEFSDHHLRVSLPDLAVDLQFDGIHPWPRRPLAPGVMGWYGFVPRMQCYHGLVSLHHELRGTIRVRGVDHPAKGGVGYVEKDWGSGFPEAWIWCQSNHLSHTDQPASLMASVASIPWMGSSFTGFLSTFLFEGELLTFTTWTGAQAQVQRPSDGAVDLVFSDKKHRLELRGHPAPGGNLASPIAGAMTGKINESLRASLDVRLFTEGQLRYAGVAEWAGLEVTENSGLLLD
;
A
#
# COMPACT_ATOMS: atom_id res chain seq x y z
N MET A 1 -16.85 -21.53 -15.76
CA MET A 1 -16.19 -22.42 -14.78
C MET A 1 -14.77 -21.95 -14.42
N ASN A 2 -13.98 -21.44 -15.38
CA ASN A 2 -12.59 -20.99 -15.15
C ASN A 2 -12.46 -19.85 -14.11
N ASN A 3 -13.22 -18.75 -14.25
CA ASN A 3 -13.10 -17.59 -13.36
C ASN A 3 -13.37 -17.89 -11.87
N PHE A 4 -14.26 -18.83 -11.55
CA PHE A 4 -14.53 -19.21 -10.16
C PHE A 4 -13.32 -19.89 -9.51
N LEU A 5 -12.68 -20.82 -10.23
CA LEU A 5 -11.48 -21.51 -9.75
C LEU A 5 -10.31 -20.54 -9.61
N LEU A 6 -10.14 -19.61 -10.56
CA LEU A 6 -9.12 -18.57 -10.49
C LEU A 6 -9.30 -17.70 -9.25
N ARG A 7 -10.53 -17.23 -8.96
CA ARG A 7 -10.81 -16.45 -7.74
C ARG A 7 -10.50 -17.25 -6.47
N ARG A 8 -10.90 -18.51 -6.38
CA ARG A 8 -10.62 -19.33 -5.18
C ARG A 8 -9.11 -19.51 -4.95
N ARG A 9 -8.34 -19.74 -6.02
CA ARG A 9 -6.88 -19.84 -5.92
C ARG A 9 -6.25 -18.51 -5.53
N ALA A 10 -6.74 -17.40 -6.09
CA ALA A 10 -6.27 -16.06 -5.78
C ALA A 10 -6.59 -15.65 -4.32
N THR A 11 -7.71 -16.10 -3.73
CA THR A 11 -8.01 -15.79 -2.31
C THR A 11 -6.96 -16.40 -1.35
N LEU A 12 -6.33 -17.51 -1.72
CA LEU A 12 -5.21 -18.11 -0.97
C LEU A 12 -3.85 -17.46 -1.28
N ASP A 13 -3.85 -16.52 -2.23
CA ASP A 13 -2.68 -15.85 -2.77
C ASP A 13 -3.00 -14.36 -3.05
N PRO A 14 -3.12 -13.52 -2.00
CA PRO A 14 -3.63 -12.14 -2.13
C PRO A 14 -2.94 -11.24 -3.18
N PRO A 15 -1.61 -11.31 -3.39
CA PRO A 15 -0.92 -10.59 -4.46
C PRO A 15 -1.48 -10.82 -5.87
N ARG A 16 -2.00 -12.02 -6.18
CA ARG A 16 -2.58 -12.33 -7.50
C ARG A 16 -3.84 -11.55 -7.79
N PHE A 17 -4.17 -11.39 -9.06
CA PHE A 17 -5.42 -10.76 -9.50
C PHE A 17 -6.66 -11.50 -8.95
N GLN A 18 -7.55 -10.76 -8.31
CA GLN A 18 -8.76 -11.26 -7.63
C GLN A 18 -10.03 -11.03 -8.47
N GLY A 19 -9.93 -10.14 -9.46
CA GLY A 19 -11.05 -9.63 -10.25
C GLY A 19 -11.56 -10.53 -11.36
N TRP A 20 -11.13 -11.80 -11.46
CA TRP A 20 -11.50 -12.68 -12.57
C TRP A 20 -13.01 -12.70 -12.81
N GLY A 21 -13.45 -12.27 -13.98
CA GLY A 21 -14.86 -12.21 -14.38
C GLY A 21 -15.71 -11.14 -13.67
N ARG A 22 -15.09 -10.16 -13.01
CA ARG A 22 -15.74 -8.96 -12.50
C ARG A 22 -15.60 -7.84 -13.53
N HIS A 23 -16.73 -7.22 -13.87
CA HIS A 23 -16.80 -6.15 -14.88
C HIS A 23 -17.70 -5.00 -14.45
N ARG A 24 -18.04 -4.91 -13.15
CA ARG A 24 -18.91 -3.87 -12.58
C ARG A 24 -18.58 -3.67 -11.11
N ARG A 25 -18.69 -2.43 -10.63
CA ARG A 25 -18.46 -2.05 -9.22
C ARG A 25 -17.16 -2.65 -8.69
N TYR A 26 -16.10 -2.56 -9.49
CA TYR A 26 -14.87 -3.27 -9.19
C TYR A 26 -13.66 -2.40 -9.49
N PHE A 27 -12.74 -2.34 -8.55
CA PHE A 27 -11.40 -1.85 -8.79
C PHE A 27 -10.39 -2.87 -8.23
N GLU A 28 -9.19 -2.87 -8.81
CA GLU A 28 -8.05 -3.60 -8.29
C GLU A 28 -6.76 -2.92 -8.76
N GLY A 29 -5.84 -2.68 -7.84
CA GLY A 29 -4.56 -2.06 -8.14
C GLY A 29 -3.49 -2.45 -7.15
N TRP A 30 -2.24 -2.34 -7.58
CA TRP A 30 -1.06 -2.58 -6.76
C TRP A 30 -0.32 -1.27 -6.59
N TYR A 31 0.20 -1.00 -5.40
CA TYR A 31 0.97 0.18 -5.09
C TYR A 31 2.42 -0.22 -4.94
N PHE A 32 3.27 0.21 -5.87
CA PHE A 32 4.71 0.01 -5.84
C PHE A 32 5.38 1.32 -5.43
N LYS A 33 5.86 1.40 -4.20
CA LYS A 33 6.68 2.53 -3.77
C LYS A 33 8.14 2.17 -3.87
N ILE A 34 8.92 3.08 -4.47
CA ILE A 34 10.36 3.01 -4.53
C ILE A 34 10.96 4.32 -4.02
N VAL A 35 12.03 4.23 -3.26
CA VAL A 35 12.76 5.40 -2.78
C VAL A 35 14.25 5.13 -2.94
N VAL A 36 14.96 6.09 -3.54
CA VAL A 36 16.41 6.08 -3.70
C VAL A 36 16.96 7.38 -3.11
N PRO A 37 17.22 7.45 -1.78
CA PRO A 37 17.55 8.70 -1.11
C PRO A 37 18.78 9.40 -1.68
N ALA A 38 19.82 8.63 -2.05
CA ALA A 38 21.06 9.17 -2.64
C ALA A 38 20.84 9.88 -3.98
N GLN A 39 19.80 9.50 -4.73
CA GLN A 39 19.40 10.14 -5.98
C GLN A 39 18.28 11.17 -5.77
N ARG A 40 17.78 11.30 -4.53
CA ARG A 40 16.62 12.12 -4.18
C ARG A 40 15.42 11.77 -5.06
N LEU A 41 15.14 10.48 -5.20
CA LEU A 41 13.99 9.96 -5.93
C LEU A 41 13.04 9.25 -4.98
N ALA A 42 11.74 9.51 -5.11
CA ALA A 42 10.67 8.80 -4.43
C ALA A 42 9.48 8.74 -5.37
N TYR A 43 9.10 7.53 -5.80
CA TYR A 43 7.98 7.31 -6.71
C TYR A 43 7.02 6.26 -6.15
N ALA A 44 5.73 6.45 -6.43
CA ALA A 44 4.76 5.37 -6.39
C ALA A 44 4.20 5.09 -7.78
N PHE A 45 4.15 3.82 -8.17
CA PHE A 45 3.55 3.35 -9.42
C PHE A 45 2.35 2.47 -9.07
N ILE A 46 1.18 2.85 -9.59
CA ILE A 46 -0.09 2.23 -9.23
C ILE A 46 -0.79 1.72 -10.50
N PRO A 47 -0.39 0.56 -11.03
CA PRO A 47 -1.15 -0.10 -12.08
C PRO A 47 -2.46 -0.65 -11.52
N GLY A 48 -3.53 -0.55 -12.31
CA GLY A 48 -4.82 -1.10 -11.90
C GLY A 48 -5.84 -1.18 -13.02
N ILE A 49 -7.02 -1.68 -12.64
CA ILE A 49 -8.21 -1.75 -13.47
C ILE A 49 -9.42 -1.31 -12.65
N SER A 50 -10.36 -0.64 -13.30
CA SER A 50 -11.56 -0.08 -12.68
C SER A 50 -12.77 -0.31 -13.57
N TYR A 51 -13.92 -0.62 -12.97
CA TYR A 51 -15.22 -0.78 -13.60
C TYR A 51 -16.29 -0.11 -12.75
N ASP A 52 -17.01 0.82 -13.36
CA ASP A 52 -18.11 1.53 -12.72
C ASP A 52 -19.35 0.63 -12.51
N GLU A 53 -20.44 1.23 -12.02
CA GLU A 53 -21.70 0.49 -11.79
C GLU A 53 -22.37 -0.02 -13.07
N ARG A 54 -22.14 0.66 -14.21
CA ARG A 54 -22.72 0.33 -15.52
C ARG A 54 -21.87 -0.74 -16.25
N GLY A 55 -20.64 -0.92 -15.80
CA GLY A 55 -19.63 -1.81 -16.36
C GLY A 55 -18.75 -1.15 -17.42
N GLN A 56 -18.77 0.17 -17.51
CA GLN A 56 -17.74 0.90 -18.22
C GLN A 56 -16.47 0.87 -17.37
N GLY A 57 -15.37 0.45 -17.98
CA GLY A 57 -14.11 0.32 -17.28
C GLY A 57 -12.94 0.62 -18.17
N HIS A 58 -11.82 0.83 -17.51
CA HIS A 58 -10.52 1.10 -18.12
C HIS A 58 -9.43 0.54 -17.21
N ALA A 59 -8.28 0.31 -17.82
CA ALA A 59 -7.06 0.06 -17.07
C ALA A 59 -6.30 1.37 -16.91
N PHE A 60 -5.41 1.44 -15.94
CA PHE A 60 -4.68 2.67 -15.66
C PHE A 60 -3.32 2.41 -15.03
N LEU A 61 -2.43 3.40 -15.20
CA LEU A 61 -1.23 3.57 -14.40
C LEU A 61 -1.30 4.95 -13.75
N GLN A 62 -1.31 5.01 -12.41
CA GLN A 62 -1.03 6.26 -11.70
C GLN A 62 0.45 6.32 -11.33
N VAL A 63 1.06 7.49 -11.46
CA VAL A 63 2.44 7.73 -11.05
C VAL A 63 2.46 8.91 -10.10
N LEU A 64 2.97 8.72 -8.90
CA LEU A 64 3.22 9.77 -7.91
C LEU A 64 4.72 10.07 -7.88
N ASP A 65 5.09 11.31 -8.16
CA ASP A 65 6.43 11.84 -7.87
C ASP A 65 6.39 12.51 -6.49
N GLY A 66 6.96 11.81 -5.51
CA GLY A 66 6.97 12.25 -4.12
C GLY A 66 7.83 13.48 -3.86
N VAL A 67 8.85 13.72 -4.69
CA VAL A 67 9.76 14.85 -4.52
C VAL A 67 9.17 16.11 -5.12
N ALA A 68 8.55 15.99 -6.29
CA ALA A 68 7.81 17.07 -6.93
C ALA A 68 6.42 17.30 -6.34
N ALA A 69 5.90 16.35 -5.53
CA ALA A 69 4.53 16.34 -5.03
C ALA A 69 3.48 16.44 -6.16
N THR A 70 3.75 15.73 -7.26
CA THR A 70 2.88 15.72 -8.45
C THR A 70 2.46 14.30 -8.78
N SER A 71 1.28 14.15 -9.37
CA SER A 71 0.78 12.86 -9.85
C SER A 71 0.38 12.95 -11.32
N GLN A 72 0.43 11.81 -12.00
CA GLN A 72 -0.05 11.63 -13.37
C GLN A 72 -0.92 10.38 -13.45
N TYR A 73 -1.95 10.42 -14.29
CA TYR A 73 -2.87 9.32 -14.54
C TYR A 73 -2.85 9.00 -16.03
N PHE A 74 -2.54 7.76 -16.37
CA PHE A 74 -2.48 7.28 -17.74
C PHE A 74 -3.58 6.24 -17.96
N ASP A 75 -4.49 6.52 -18.89
CA ASP A 75 -5.57 5.62 -19.27
C ASP A 75 -5.11 4.58 -20.30
N TYR A 76 -5.54 3.35 -20.10
CA TYR A 76 -5.32 2.22 -21.02
C TYR A 76 -6.65 1.49 -21.25
N ALA A 77 -6.74 0.78 -22.37
CA ALA A 77 -7.90 -0.06 -22.62
C ALA A 77 -7.88 -1.28 -21.68
N THR A 78 -9.05 -1.87 -21.41
CA THR A 78 -9.12 -3.02 -20.50
C THR A 78 -8.36 -4.25 -21.03
N GLU A 79 -8.16 -4.33 -22.34
CA GLU A 79 -7.45 -5.41 -23.04
C GLU A 79 -5.93 -5.33 -22.88
N ASP A 80 -5.43 -4.16 -22.49
CA ASP A 80 -4.02 -3.92 -22.18
C ASP A 80 -3.65 -4.45 -20.79
N PHE A 81 -4.63 -4.67 -19.93
CA PHE A 81 -4.46 -5.23 -18.59
C PHE A 81 -4.49 -6.76 -18.62
N ARG A 82 -3.33 -7.39 -18.50
CA ARG A 82 -3.16 -8.84 -18.64
C ARG A 82 -2.46 -9.42 -17.41
N PRO A 83 -3.24 -9.80 -16.37
CA PRO A 83 -2.69 -10.44 -15.19
C PRO A 83 -2.38 -11.92 -15.46
N ALA A 84 -1.33 -12.43 -14.83
CA ALA A 84 -1.04 -13.86 -14.81
C ALA A 84 -2.07 -14.65 -13.99
N THR A 85 -2.31 -15.89 -14.40
CA THR A 85 -3.39 -16.71 -13.80
C THR A 85 -2.96 -17.47 -12.56
N ASP A 86 -1.68 -17.66 -12.31
CA ASP A 86 -1.11 -18.59 -11.33
C ASP A 86 -0.09 -17.97 -10.35
N HIS A 87 0.48 -16.80 -10.68
CA HIS A 87 1.40 -16.02 -9.85
C HIS A 87 1.11 -14.52 -9.97
N PHE A 88 1.74 -13.68 -9.13
CA PHE A 88 1.62 -12.24 -9.28
C PHE A 88 2.53 -11.75 -10.41
N SER A 89 1.91 -11.44 -11.55
CA SER A 89 2.51 -10.72 -12.65
C SER A 89 1.41 -10.00 -13.41
N LEU A 90 1.69 -8.79 -13.87
CA LEU A 90 0.76 -7.94 -14.61
C LEU A 90 1.51 -7.25 -15.75
N GLN A 91 1.04 -7.48 -16.98
CA GLN A 91 1.33 -6.60 -18.10
C GLN A 91 0.23 -5.54 -18.18
N LEU A 92 0.62 -4.28 -18.31
CA LEU A 92 -0.27 -3.15 -18.61
C LEU A 92 0.31 -2.36 -19.77
N GLY A 93 -0.19 -2.57 -21.00
CA GLY A 93 0.39 -1.94 -22.18
C GLY A 93 1.90 -2.23 -22.27
N PRO A 94 2.80 -1.21 -22.27
CA PRO A 94 4.25 -1.41 -22.29
C PRO A 94 4.89 -1.62 -20.90
N HIS A 95 4.11 -1.71 -19.84
CA HIS A 95 4.57 -1.81 -18.44
C HIS A 95 4.47 -3.24 -17.92
N GLU A 96 5.41 -3.64 -17.07
CA GLU A 96 5.44 -4.97 -16.42
C GLU A 96 5.59 -4.79 -14.90
N PHE A 97 4.80 -5.55 -14.14
CA PHE A 97 4.80 -5.50 -12.68
C PHE A 97 4.73 -6.91 -12.11
N SER A 98 5.55 -7.21 -11.11
CA SER A 98 5.54 -8.48 -10.37
C SER A 98 6.10 -8.28 -8.96
N ASP A 99 6.16 -9.35 -8.17
CA ASP A 99 6.84 -9.37 -6.88
C ASP A 99 8.38 -9.42 -6.99
N HIS A 100 8.93 -9.49 -8.21
CA HIS A 100 10.38 -9.56 -8.46
C HIS A 100 10.92 -8.46 -9.39
N HIS A 101 10.03 -7.76 -10.10
CA HIS A 101 10.40 -6.84 -11.16
C HIS A 101 9.36 -5.75 -11.38
N LEU A 102 9.85 -4.54 -11.68
CA LEU A 102 9.08 -3.38 -12.07
C LEU A 102 9.69 -2.76 -13.33
N ARG A 103 8.91 -2.71 -14.41
CA ARG A 103 9.23 -1.96 -15.63
C ARG A 103 8.14 -0.96 -15.97
N VAL A 104 8.51 0.30 -16.04
CA VAL A 104 7.65 1.39 -16.50
C VAL A 104 8.33 2.08 -17.69
N SER A 105 7.62 2.24 -18.80
CA SER A 105 8.13 2.90 -20.00
C SER A 105 7.22 4.05 -20.40
N LEU A 106 7.48 5.24 -19.87
CA LEU A 106 6.83 6.50 -20.23
C LEU A 106 7.85 7.43 -20.93
N PRO A 107 7.41 8.42 -21.73
CA PRO A 107 8.33 9.29 -22.47
C PRO A 107 9.39 9.99 -21.62
N ASP A 108 8.98 10.54 -20.46
CA ASP A 108 9.86 11.29 -19.55
C ASP A 108 10.28 10.48 -18.31
N LEU A 109 9.84 9.23 -18.20
CA LEU A 109 10.11 8.36 -17.06
C LEU A 109 10.20 6.90 -17.50
N ALA A 110 11.41 6.35 -17.50
CA ALA A 110 11.62 4.92 -17.73
C ALA A 110 12.25 4.27 -16.50
N VAL A 111 11.70 3.15 -16.06
CA VAL A 111 12.12 2.40 -14.87
C VAL A 111 12.30 0.95 -15.30
N ASP A 112 13.42 0.34 -14.96
CA ASP A 112 13.62 -1.11 -15.08
C ASP A 112 14.40 -1.59 -13.85
N LEU A 113 13.68 -2.23 -12.92
CA LEU A 113 14.16 -2.59 -11.60
C LEU A 113 13.89 -4.05 -11.31
N GLN A 114 14.94 -4.77 -10.94
CA GLN A 114 14.86 -6.08 -10.30
C GLN A 114 14.87 -5.90 -8.78
N PHE A 115 14.16 -6.78 -8.09
CA PHE A 115 14.07 -6.75 -6.63
C PHE A 115 14.94 -7.86 -6.03
N ASP A 116 15.89 -7.45 -5.19
CA ASP A 116 16.77 -8.35 -4.45
C ASP A 116 16.39 -8.33 -2.95
N GLY A 117 16.73 -9.38 -2.19
CA GLY A 117 16.50 -9.39 -0.73
C GLY A 117 15.04 -9.19 -0.30
N ILE A 118 14.08 -9.78 -1.04
CA ILE A 118 12.64 -9.55 -0.82
C ILE A 118 12.20 -10.14 0.53
N HIS A 119 11.53 -9.31 1.33
CA HIS A 119 10.77 -9.69 2.52
C HIS A 119 9.27 -9.74 2.17
N PRO A 120 8.72 -10.89 1.77
CA PRO A 120 7.31 -11.00 1.43
C PRO A 120 6.44 -11.09 2.69
N TRP A 121 5.13 -10.92 2.52
CA TRP A 121 4.18 -11.24 3.59
C TRP A 121 4.27 -12.73 3.98
N PRO A 122 4.47 -13.06 5.27
CA PRO A 122 4.59 -14.45 5.72
C PRO A 122 3.22 -15.13 5.74
N ARG A 123 2.85 -15.74 4.62
CA ARG A 123 1.58 -16.44 4.46
C ARG A 123 1.35 -17.53 5.49
N ARG A 124 0.12 -17.61 5.99
CA ARG A 124 -0.36 -18.72 6.84
C ARG A 124 -1.62 -19.33 6.23
N PRO A 125 -1.88 -20.64 6.38
CA PRO A 125 -3.04 -21.29 5.76
C PRO A 125 -4.40 -20.64 6.08
N LEU A 126 -4.56 -20.13 7.31
CA LEU A 126 -5.78 -19.46 7.78
C LEU A 126 -5.70 -17.93 7.77
N ALA A 127 -4.58 -17.38 7.31
CA ALA A 127 -4.32 -15.95 7.19
C ALA A 127 -3.34 -15.72 6.02
N PRO A 128 -3.80 -15.96 4.76
CA PRO A 128 -2.92 -15.90 3.59
C PRO A 128 -2.45 -14.47 3.29
N GLY A 129 -3.11 -13.45 3.84
CA GLY A 129 -2.75 -12.04 3.73
C GLY A 129 -2.86 -11.29 5.06
N VAL A 130 -2.51 -10.02 5.03
CA VAL A 130 -2.50 -9.10 6.19
C VAL A 130 -3.88 -8.91 6.83
N MET A 131 -4.96 -9.05 6.06
CA MET A 131 -6.33 -9.03 6.58
C MET A 131 -6.72 -10.29 7.37
N GLY A 132 -5.87 -11.32 7.45
CA GLY A 132 -6.18 -12.55 8.16
C GLY A 132 -7.46 -13.21 7.66
N TRP A 133 -8.35 -13.59 8.59
CA TRP A 133 -9.62 -14.24 8.23
C TRP A 133 -10.61 -13.28 7.55
N TYR A 134 -10.47 -11.96 7.70
CA TYR A 134 -11.29 -10.98 6.97
C TYR A 134 -11.10 -11.09 5.45
N GLY A 135 -9.94 -11.58 4.98
CA GLY A 135 -9.71 -11.84 3.56
C GLY A 135 -10.68 -12.87 2.94
N PHE A 136 -11.36 -13.67 3.77
CA PHE A 136 -12.38 -14.63 3.33
C PHE A 136 -13.81 -14.09 3.43
N VAL A 137 -14.03 -12.95 4.10
CA VAL A 137 -15.36 -12.36 4.27
C VAL A 137 -15.82 -11.79 2.93
N PRO A 138 -16.95 -12.25 2.37
CA PRO A 138 -17.39 -11.76 1.08
C PRO A 138 -17.95 -10.34 1.17
N ARG A 139 -17.87 -9.60 0.05
CA ARG A 139 -18.47 -8.27 -0.14
C ARG A 139 -17.99 -7.17 0.81
N MET A 140 -16.79 -7.31 1.39
CA MET A 140 -16.11 -6.13 1.95
C MET A 140 -15.90 -5.07 0.86
N GLN A 141 -16.03 -3.80 1.25
CA GLN A 141 -15.93 -2.67 0.34
C GLN A 141 -14.53 -2.55 -0.26
N CYS A 142 -13.51 -2.72 0.59
CA CYS A 142 -12.10 -2.74 0.22
C CYS A 142 -11.43 -3.94 0.91
N TYR A 143 -10.55 -4.60 0.18
CA TYR A 143 -9.62 -5.59 0.70
C TYR A 143 -8.20 -5.10 0.45
N HIS A 144 -7.31 -5.44 1.37
CA HIS A 144 -5.93 -5.00 1.39
C HIS A 144 -4.97 -6.21 1.43
N GLY A 145 -3.85 -6.10 0.73
CA GLY A 145 -2.83 -7.14 0.63
C GLY A 145 -1.42 -6.56 0.67
N LEU A 146 -0.58 -7.12 1.54
CA LEU A 146 0.86 -6.88 1.52
C LEU A 146 1.54 -7.89 0.59
N VAL A 147 2.29 -7.41 -0.39
CA VAL A 147 3.06 -8.24 -1.32
C VAL A 147 4.51 -8.33 -0.84
N SER A 148 5.17 -7.18 -0.69
CA SER A 148 6.54 -7.06 -0.19
C SER A 148 6.63 -5.94 0.84
N LEU A 149 7.12 -6.28 2.03
CA LEU A 149 7.38 -5.30 3.09
C LEU A 149 8.66 -4.52 2.80
N HIS A 150 9.65 -5.16 2.21
CA HIS A 150 10.95 -4.57 1.89
C HIS A 150 11.59 -5.35 0.75
N HIS A 151 12.27 -4.67 -0.16
CA HIS A 151 13.20 -5.26 -1.11
C HIS A 151 14.21 -4.20 -1.57
N GLU A 152 15.41 -4.63 -1.90
CA GLU A 152 16.44 -3.79 -2.49
C GLU A 152 16.20 -3.61 -3.98
N LEU A 153 16.58 -2.44 -4.51
CA LEU A 153 16.39 -2.10 -5.91
C LEU A 153 17.70 -2.23 -6.69
N ARG A 154 17.65 -2.98 -7.79
CA ARG A 154 18.75 -3.08 -8.76
C ARG A 154 18.28 -2.74 -10.16
N GLY A 155 18.94 -1.79 -10.79
CA GLY A 155 18.62 -1.35 -12.15
C GLY A 155 18.79 0.15 -12.31
N THR A 156 18.00 0.73 -13.22
CA THR A 156 18.11 2.15 -13.60
C THR A 156 16.74 2.82 -13.59
N ILE A 157 16.73 4.08 -13.14
CA ILE A 157 15.58 4.98 -13.21
C ILE A 157 16.00 6.16 -14.09
N ARG A 158 15.40 6.29 -15.26
CA ARG A 158 15.62 7.39 -16.19
C ARG A 158 14.54 8.45 -16.03
N VAL A 159 14.91 9.65 -15.62
CA VAL A 159 14.00 10.79 -15.46
C VAL A 159 14.42 11.89 -16.43
N ARG A 160 13.53 12.28 -17.35
CA ARG A 160 13.77 13.34 -18.35
C ARG A 160 15.10 13.17 -19.11
N GLY A 161 15.40 11.93 -19.48
CA GLY A 161 16.62 11.57 -20.21
C GLY A 161 17.88 11.38 -19.36
N VAL A 162 17.82 11.58 -18.04
CA VAL A 162 18.95 11.38 -17.12
C VAL A 162 18.83 10.04 -16.41
N ASP A 163 19.87 9.22 -16.48
CA ASP A 163 19.93 7.91 -15.81
C ASP A 163 20.41 8.01 -14.37
N HIS A 164 19.61 7.45 -13.46
CA HIS A 164 19.93 7.31 -12.04
C HIS A 164 20.06 5.84 -11.67
N PRO A 165 21.19 5.41 -11.06
CA PRO A 165 21.31 4.05 -10.55
C PRO A 165 20.38 3.85 -9.36
N ALA A 166 19.71 2.70 -9.30
CA ALA A 166 18.79 2.36 -8.20
C ALA A 166 19.49 1.85 -6.92
N LYS A 167 20.82 1.70 -6.96
CA LYS A 167 21.63 1.15 -5.86
C LYS A 167 21.39 1.93 -4.56
N GLY A 168 21.17 1.19 -3.47
CA GLY A 168 20.84 1.76 -2.16
C GLY A 168 19.40 2.25 -2.05
N GLY A 169 18.59 2.02 -3.08
CA GLY A 169 17.16 2.22 -3.02
C GLY A 169 16.43 1.00 -2.46
N VAL A 170 15.28 1.27 -1.87
CA VAL A 170 14.41 0.28 -1.24
C VAL A 170 13.00 0.47 -1.76
N GLY A 171 12.26 -0.63 -1.91
CA GLY A 171 10.86 -0.60 -2.28
C GLY A 171 9.93 -1.37 -1.34
N TYR A 172 8.65 -1.10 -1.54
CA TYR A 172 7.51 -1.66 -0.83
C TYR A 172 6.37 -1.90 -1.83
N VAL A 173 5.64 -3.01 -1.66
CA VAL A 173 4.50 -3.34 -2.52
C VAL A 173 3.29 -3.77 -1.70
N GLU A 174 2.19 -3.07 -1.89
CA GLU A 174 0.87 -3.43 -1.39
C GLU A 174 -0.18 -3.43 -2.51
N LYS A 175 -1.41 -3.75 -2.16
CA LYS A 175 -2.48 -3.95 -3.11
C LYS A 175 -3.84 -3.75 -2.47
N ASP A 176 -4.72 -3.10 -3.21
CA ASP A 176 -6.13 -2.98 -2.87
C ASP A 176 -7.05 -3.51 -3.97
N TRP A 177 -8.17 -4.09 -3.57
CA TRP A 177 -9.23 -4.46 -4.48
C TRP A 177 -10.59 -4.42 -3.81
N GLY A 178 -11.67 -4.27 -4.59
CA GLY A 178 -13.01 -4.20 -4.01
C GLY A 178 -13.95 -3.36 -4.85
N SER A 179 -14.92 -2.74 -4.19
CA SER A 179 -15.88 -1.82 -4.79
C SER A 179 -15.62 -0.36 -4.44
N GLY A 180 -14.72 -0.04 -3.51
CA GLY A 180 -14.28 1.33 -3.24
C GLY A 180 -13.49 1.43 -1.95
N PHE A 181 -12.89 2.59 -1.72
CA PHE A 181 -12.20 2.86 -0.46
C PHE A 181 -13.18 3.20 0.68
N PRO A 182 -12.78 2.98 1.94
CA PRO A 182 -13.49 3.45 3.14
C PRO A 182 -13.84 4.95 3.08
N GLU A 183 -14.83 5.39 3.86
CA GLU A 183 -15.21 6.82 3.93
C GLU A 183 -14.17 7.70 4.67
N ALA A 184 -13.42 7.07 5.57
CA ALA A 184 -12.39 7.69 6.39
C ALA A 184 -11.27 6.67 6.59
N TRP A 185 -10.05 7.09 6.31
CA TRP A 185 -8.84 6.35 6.62
C TRP A 185 -7.66 7.27 6.94
N ILE A 186 -6.70 6.70 7.65
CA ILE A 186 -5.32 7.19 7.79
C ILE A 186 -4.43 6.03 7.36
N TRP A 187 -3.51 6.28 6.43
CA TRP A 187 -2.52 5.30 6.00
C TRP A 187 -1.12 5.91 6.06
N CYS A 188 -0.15 5.14 6.52
CA CYS A 188 1.25 5.53 6.44
C CYS A 188 2.17 4.33 6.20
N GLN A 189 3.29 4.58 5.52
CA GLN A 189 4.28 3.55 5.22
C GLN A 189 5.69 4.13 5.08
N SER A 190 6.70 3.48 5.63
CA SER A 190 8.10 3.76 5.32
C SER A 190 9.02 2.56 5.55
N ASN A 191 10.09 2.48 4.74
CA ASN A 191 11.23 1.58 4.94
C ASN A 191 12.48 2.28 5.48
N HIS A 192 12.46 3.61 5.61
CA HIS A 192 13.65 4.41 5.92
C HIS A 192 13.65 4.82 7.38
N LEU A 193 13.88 3.84 8.25
CA LEU A 193 13.94 4.04 9.69
C LEU A 193 15.35 4.44 10.12
N SER A 194 15.45 5.46 10.96
CA SER A 194 16.71 5.87 11.57
C SER A 194 17.26 4.77 12.48
N HIS A 195 18.57 4.70 12.64
CA HIS A 195 19.24 3.79 13.58
C HIS A 195 19.00 2.29 13.29
N THR A 196 18.68 1.93 12.05
CA THR A 196 18.60 0.54 11.60
C THR A 196 19.71 0.24 10.58
N ASP A 197 20.38 -0.89 10.73
CA ASP A 197 21.37 -1.42 9.78
C ASP A 197 20.87 -2.67 9.01
N GLN A 198 19.66 -3.11 9.33
CA GLN A 198 18.95 -4.22 8.71
C GLN A 198 17.68 -3.75 7.99
N PRO A 199 17.10 -4.56 7.09
CA PRO A 199 15.80 -4.29 6.48
C PRO A 199 14.73 -3.96 7.53
N ALA A 200 14.10 -2.80 7.35
CA ALA A 200 13.02 -2.33 8.20
C ALA A 200 11.83 -1.88 7.34
N SER A 201 10.62 -2.04 7.89
CA SER A 201 9.39 -1.61 7.23
C SER A 201 8.32 -1.33 8.26
N LEU A 202 7.75 -0.14 8.20
CA LEU A 202 6.56 0.23 8.95
C LEU A 202 5.43 0.47 7.95
N MET A 203 4.27 -0.13 8.21
CA MET A 203 3.01 0.25 7.60
C MET A 203 1.95 0.32 8.68
N ALA A 204 1.07 1.31 8.60
CA ALA A 204 -0.13 1.38 9.41
C ALA A 204 -1.30 1.94 8.59
N SER A 205 -2.47 1.37 8.79
CA SER A 205 -3.73 1.80 8.21
C SER A 205 -4.83 1.67 9.25
N VAL A 206 -5.62 2.73 9.46
CA VAL A 206 -6.82 2.74 10.29
C VAL A 206 -7.95 3.29 9.44
N ALA A 207 -9.09 2.61 9.39
CA ALA A 207 -10.19 2.97 8.51
C ALA A 207 -11.58 2.62 9.08
N SER A 208 -12.60 3.38 8.68
CA SER A 208 -14.02 3.09 8.97
C SER A 208 -14.51 2.02 8.00
N ILE A 209 -14.75 0.81 8.49
CA ILE A 209 -15.18 -0.33 7.68
C ILE A 209 -16.69 -0.50 7.78
N PRO A 210 -17.44 -0.45 6.66
CA PRO A 210 -18.88 -0.71 6.67
C PRO A 210 -19.18 -2.14 7.11
N TRP A 211 -20.15 -2.30 8.02
CA TRP A 211 -20.58 -3.60 8.53
C TRP A 211 -22.09 -3.65 8.73
N MET A 212 -22.80 -4.22 7.75
CA MET A 212 -24.24 -4.56 7.83
C MET A 212 -25.13 -3.49 8.49
N GLY A 213 -25.06 -2.24 8.02
CA GLY A 213 -25.88 -1.13 8.51
C GLY A 213 -25.24 -0.30 9.63
N SER A 214 -24.08 -0.69 10.14
CA SER A 214 -23.19 0.13 10.99
C SER A 214 -21.80 0.23 10.35
N SER A 215 -20.82 0.76 11.09
CA SER A 215 -19.40 0.69 10.77
C SER A 215 -18.60 0.26 12.00
N PHE A 216 -17.36 -0.19 11.79
CA PHE A 216 -16.37 -0.37 12.86
C PHE A 216 -15.01 0.16 12.41
N THR A 217 -14.18 0.57 13.37
CA THR A 217 -12.79 0.97 13.10
C THR A 217 -11.94 -0.28 12.88
N GLY A 218 -11.60 -0.55 11.62
CA GLY A 218 -10.66 -1.58 11.23
C GLY A 218 -9.25 -1.01 11.15
N PHE A 219 -8.23 -1.83 11.45
CA PHE A 219 -6.85 -1.40 11.33
C PHE A 219 -5.90 -2.55 11.01
N LEU A 220 -4.82 -2.20 10.34
CA LEU A 220 -3.70 -3.05 9.98
C LEU A 220 -2.43 -2.28 10.27
N SER A 221 -1.53 -2.82 11.08
CA SER A 221 -0.20 -2.27 11.26
C SER A 221 0.82 -3.39 11.31
N THR A 222 1.92 -3.18 10.60
CA THR A 222 3.05 -4.09 10.55
C THR A 222 4.34 -3.32 10.80
N PHE A 223 5.21 -3.89 11.62
CA PHE A 223 6.52 -3.33 11.86
C PHE A 223 7.58 -4.43 11.79
N LEU A 224 8.32 -4.44 10.68
CA LEU A 224 9.52 -5.24 10.50
C LEU A 224 10.71 -4.49 11.10
N PHE A 225 11.28 -5.05 12.16
CA PHE A 225 12.40 -4.46 12.91
C PHE A 225 13.30 -5.57 13.45
N GLU A 226 14.62 -5.45 13.27
CA GLU A 226 15.61 -6.45 13.71
C GLU A 226 15.28 -7.89 13.29
N GLY A 227 14.71 -8.07 12.09
CA GLY A 227 14.32 -9.37 11.55
C GLY A 227 13.00 -9.95 12.10
N GLU A 228 12.35 -9.28 13.05
CA GLU A 228 11.03 -9.66 13.58
C GLU A 228 9.92 -8.84 12.92
N LEU A 229 8.84 -9.52 12.50
CA LEU A 229 7.63 -8.87 12.00
C LEU A 229 6.57 -8.82 13.10
N LEU A 230 6.40 -7.64 13.69
CA LEU A 230 5.30 -7.34 14.60
C LEU A 230 4.03 -7.03 13.80
N THR A 231 2.89 -7.59 14.23
CA THR A 231 1.60 -7.44 13.53
C THR A 231 0.50 -7.06 14.49
N PHE A 232 -0.07 -5.86 14.30
CA PHE A 232 -1.22 -5.35 15.04
C PHE A 232 -2.39 -5.22 14.08
N THR A 233 -3.42 -6.05 14.24
CA THR A 233 -4.58 -6.00 13.34
C THR A 233 -5.85 -6.23 14.14
N THR A 234 -6.99 -5.81 13.57
CA THR A 234 -8.30 -6.05 14.20
C THR A 234 -8.56 -7.53 14.51
N TRP A 235 -8.00 -8.46 13.72
CA TRP A 235 -8.21 -9.90 13.92
C TRP A 235 -7.21 -10.57 14.87
N THR A 236 -6.12 -9.91 15.28
CA THR A 236 -5.16 -10.47 16.26
C THR A 236 -5.54 -10.16 17.72
N GLY A 237 -6.60 -9.38 17.94
CA GLY A 237 -6.99 -8.91 19.27
C GLY A 237 -6.13 -7.75 19.78
N ALA A 238 -5.35 -7.12 18.90
CA ALA A 238 -4.70 -5.85 19.18
C ALA A 238 -5.74 -4.73 19.33
N GLN A 239 -5.31 -3.58 19.81
CA GLN A 239 -6.08 -2.34 19.88
C GLN A 239 -5.38 -1.25 19.09
N ALA A 240 -6.15 -0.29 18.58
CA ALA A 240 -5.65 0.91 17.94
C ALA A 240 -6.29 2.13 18.60
N GLN A 241 -5.55 3.23 18.68
CA GLN A 241 -6.04 4.54 19.09
C GLN A 241 -5.57 5.59 18.10
N VAL A 242 -6.43 6.55 17.80
CA VAL A 242 -6.14 7.65 16.86
C VAL A 242 -6.39 8.98 17.56
N GLN A 243 -5.43 9.90 17.45
CA GLN A 243 -5.61 11.29 17.89
C GLN A 243 -5.16 12.25 16.79
N ARG A 244 -5.79 13.43 16.74
CA ARG A 244 -5.41 14.54 15.85
C ARG A 244 -5.09 15.78 16.67
N PRO A 245 -3.82 16.00 17.01
CA PRO A 245 -3.41 17.22 17.69
C PRO A 245 -3.64 18.46 16.81
N SER A 246 -3.68 19.63 17.45
CA SER A 246 -3.94 20.91 16.77
C SER A 246 -2.81 21.39 15.85
N ASP A 247 -1.63 20.78 15.92
CA ASP A 247 -0.48 21.09 15.07
C ASP A 247 -0.54 20.43 13.67
N GLY A 248 -1.61 19.67 13.39
CA GLY A 248 -1.82 19.00 12.11
C GLY A 248 -1.19 17.61 12.02
N ALA A 249 -0.48 17.15 13.06
CA ALA A 249 0.01 15.78 13.13
C ALA A 249 -1.13 14.77 13.26
N VAL A 250 -0.79 13.48 13.12
CA VAL A 250 -1.67 12.37 13.42
C VAL A 250 -0.95 11.38 14.33
N ASP A 251 -1.52 11.11 15.50
CA ASP A 251 -0.97 10.15 16.45
C ASP A 251 -1.73 8.83 16.32
N LEU A 252 -1.01 7.73 16.11
CA LEU A 252 -1.54 6.37 16.08
C LEU A 252 -0.85 5.54 17.15
N VAL A 253 -1.62 4.80 17.95
CA VAL A 253 -1.07 3.86 18.93
C VAL A 253 -1.66 2.49 18.69
N PHE A 254 -0.82 1.49 18.48
CA PHE A 254 -1.21 0.09 18.36
C PHE A 254 -0.68 -0.70 19.56
N SER A 255 -1.49 -1.56 20.16
CA SER A 255 -1.06 -2.34 21.32
C SER A 255 -1.64 -3.75 21.34
N ASP A 256 -0.86 -4.68 21.88
CA ASP A 256 -1.33 -6.00 22.29
C ASP A 256 -0.91 -6.27 23.76
N LYS A 257 -0.97 -7.52 24.22
CA LYS A 257 -0.61 -7.88 25.60
C LYS A 257 0.86 -7.63 25.97
N LYS A 258 1.75 -7.58 24.98
CA LYS A 258 3.20 -7.48 25.13
C LYS A 258 3.77 -6.23 24.49
N HIS A 259 3.26 -5.80 23.35
CA HIS A 259 3.86 -4.76 22.54
C HIS A 259 2.98 -3.51 22.49
N ARG A 260 3.62 -2.35 22.35
CA ARG A 260 2.97 -1.07 22.08
C ARG A 260 3.80 -0.27 21.09
N LEU A 261 3.20 0.05 19.95
CA LEU A 261 3.79 0.85 18.87
C LEU A 261 3.10 2.22 18.85
N GLU A 262 3.88 3.28 19.08
CA GLU A 262 3.42 4.67 18.96
C GLU A 262 3.98 5.28 17.68
N LEU A 263 3.14 5.92 16.89
CA LEU A 263 3.48 6.64 15.67
C LEU A 263 2.96 8.07 15.78
N ARG A 264 3.79 9.07 15.50
CA ARG A 264 3.35 10.44 15.22
C ARG A 264 3.71 10.79 13.79
N GLY A 265 2.71 10.90 12.94
CA GLY A 265 2.87 11.29 11.54
C GLY A 265 2.85 12.79 11.36
N HIS A 266 3.87 13.30 10.66
CA HIS A 266 4.02 14.71 10.29
C HIS A 266 3.78 14.86 8.77
N PRO A 267 2.63 15.42 8.35
CA PRO A 267 2.33 15.60 6.94
C PRO A 267 3.33 16.49 6.22
N ALA A 268 3.58 16.15 4.96
CA ALA A 268 4.31 16.98 4.02
C ALA A 268 3.48 17.13 2.73
N PRO A 269 3.81 18.08 1.83
CA PRO A 269 3.11 18.21 0.57
C PRO A 269 3.06 16.87 -0.20
N GLY A 270 1.91 16.58 -0.79
CA GLY A 270 1.65 15.34 -1.53
C GLY A 270 1.00 15.59 -2.88
N GLY A 271 0.99 14.56 -3.72
CA GLY A 271 0.29 14.56 -5.01
C GLY A 271 -1.14 14.07 -4.89
N ASN A 272 -2.00 14.47 -5.83
CA ASN A 272 -3.41 14.08 -5.82
C ASN A 272 -3.63 12.81 -6.64
N LEU A 273 -3.88 11.69 -5.98
CA LEU A 273 -4.20 10.42 -6.63
C LEU A 273 -5.71 10.27 -6.83
N ALA A 274 -6.10 9.59 -7.89
CA ALA A 274 -7.47 9.14 -8.07
C ALA A 274 -7.74 7.93 -7.18
N SER A 275 -8.91 7.88 -6.54
CA SER A 275 -9.33 6.79 -5.66
C SER A 275 -10.70 6.22 -6.07
N PRO A 276 -10.97 4.93 -5.78
CA PRO A 276 -12.18 4.27 -6.24
C PRO A 276 -13.41 4.61 -5.37
N ILE A 277 -14.47 5.08 -6.01
CA ILE A 277 -15.81 5.24 -5.45
C ILE A 277 -16.78 4.39 -6.28
N ALA A 278 -17.42 3.40 -5.65
CA ALA A 278 -18.31 2.45 -6.31
C ALA A 278 -17.68 1.75 -7.56
N GLY A 279 -16.36 1.56 -7.54
CA GLY A 279 -15.56 0.91 -8.56
C GLY A 279 -14.97 1.86 -9.59
N ALA A 280 -15.40 3.12 -9.64
CA ALA A 280 -14.89 4.13 -10.56
C ALA A 280 -13.81 5.01 -9.90
N MET A 281 -12.75 5.34 -10.62
CA MET A 281 -11.63 6.18 -10.14
C MET A 281 -11.99 7.68 -10.11
N THR A 282 -13.04 8.05 -9.40
CA THR A 282 -13.58 9.43 -9.35
C THR A 282 -13.27 10.17 -8.04
N GLY A 283 -12.88 9.44 -7.00
CA GLY A 283 -12.41 10.03 -5.75
C GLY A 283 -11.04 10.66 -5.90
N LYS A 284 -10.63 11.44 -4.89
CA LYS A 284 -9.29 12.02 -4.80
C LYS A 284 -8.73 11.80 -3.41
N ILE A 285 -7.44 11.50 -3.34
CA ILE A 285 -6.68 11.46 -2.09
C ILE A 285 -5.37 12.22 -2.30
N ASN A 286 -4.93 12.94 -1.27
CA ASN A 286 -3.60 13.54 -1.25
C ASN A 286 -2.65 12.61 -0.51
N GLU A 287 -1.61 12.16 -1.20
CA GLU A 287 -0.57 11.29 -0.62
C GLU A 287 0.79 11.99 -0.67
N SER A 288 1.45 12.05 0.48
CA SER A 288 2.85 12.48 0.59
C SER A 288 3.78 11.28 0.62
N LEU A 289 4.89 11.30 -0.12
CA LEU A 289 6.02 10.35 0.06
C LEU A 289 7.21 10.98 0.79
N ARG A 290 6.99 12.16 1.39
CA ARG A 290 8.02 12.95 2.09
C ARG A 290 7.61 13.32 3.51
N ALA A 291 6.53 12.72 4.00
CA ALA A 291 6.19 12.82 5.40
C ALA A 291 7.28 12.15 6.26
N SER A 292 7.24 12.44 7.57
CA SER A 292 8.05 11.74 8.56
C SER A 292 7.16 11.17 9.65
N LEU A 293 7.58 10.04 10.22
CA LEU A 293 6.90 9.42 11.35
C LEU A 293 7.87 9.36 12.54
N ASP A 294 7.52 9.91 13.69
CA ASP A 294 8.20 9.54 14.93
C ASP A 294 7.67 8.18 15.37
N VAL A 295 8.56 7.24 15.65
CA VAL A 295 8.20 5.84 15.91
C VAL A 295 8.80 5.42 17.24
N ARG A 296 7.98 4.84 18.11
CA ARG A 296 8.44 4.20 19.34
C ARG A 296 7.82 2.82 19.50
N LEU A 297 8.65 1.83 19.76
CA LEU A 297 8.22 0.47 20.07
C LEU A 297 8.58 0.15 21.52
N PHE A 298 7.58 -0.32 22.27
CA PHE A 298 7.74 -0.85 23.61
C PHE A 298 7.42 -2.35 23.61
N THR A 299 8.17 -3.12 24.39
CA THR A 299 7.90 -4.54 24.67
C THR A 299 7.94 -4.75 26.18
N GLU A 300 6.84 -5.25 26.74
CA GLU A 300 6.65 -5.44 28.19
C GLU A 300 6.95 -4.16 28.99
N GLY A 301 6.55 -3.01 28.43
CA GLY A 301 6.77 -1.68 29.01
C GLY A 301 8.17 -1.10 28.80
N GLN A 302 9.14 -1.86 28.27
CA GLN A 302 10.48 -1.38 27.99
C GLN A 302 10.58 -0.81 26.58
N LEU A 303 11.20 0.36 26.42
CA LEU A 303 11.48 0.95 25.11
C LEU A 303 12.51 0.08 24.36
N ARG A 304 12.14 -0.41 23.19
CA ARG A 304 13.01 -1.24 22.32
C ARG A 304 13.51 -0.48 21.11
N TYR A 305 12.70 0.45 20.60
CA TYR A 305 13.10 1.30 19.48
C TYR A 305 12.50 2.70 19.66
N ALA A 306 13.28 3.72 19.32
CA ALA A 306 12.84 5.09 19.17
C ALA A 306 13.62 5.73 18.02
N GLY A 307 12.91 6.27 17.04
CA GLY A 307 13.53 6.86 15.87
C GLY A 307 12.53 7.54 14.96
N VAL A 308 13.01 7.97 13.80
CA VAL A 308 12.21 8.64 12.77
C VAL A 308 12.18 7.75 11.53
N ALA A 309 11.01 7.55 10.95
CA ALA A 309 10.86 7.00 9.62
C ALA A 309 10.69 8.13 8.61
N GLU A 310 11.68 8.33 7.75
CA GLU A 310 11.65 9.35 6.70
C GLU A 310 11.06 8.79 5.40
N TRP A 311 10.89 9.63 4.38
CA TRP A 311 10.31 9.23 3.08
C TRP A 311 8.97 8.50 3.24
N ALA A 312 8.19 8.91 4.24
CA ALA A 312 6.98 8.22 4.59
C ALA A 312 5.88 8.57 3.58
N GLY A 313 5.19 7.52 3.14
CA GLY A 313 3.84 7.57 2.65
C GLY A 313 2.96 8.06 3.80
N LEU A 314 2.15 9.09 3.59
CA LEU A 314 1.13 9.49 4.55
C LEU A 314 -0.10 10.02 3.82
N GLU A 315 -1.24 9.43 4.15
CA GLU A 315 -2.57 9.82 3.72
C GLU A 315 -3.45 10.04 4.95
N VAL A 316 -4.10 11.20 5.00
CA VAL A 316 -5.09 11.51 6.04
C VAL A 316 -6.31 12.07 5.35
N THR A 317 -7.41 11.33 5.38
CA THR A 317 -8.68 11.80 4.83
C THR A 317 -9.26 12.97 5.59
N GLU A 318 -10.05 13.80 4.91
CA GLU A 318 -10.78 14.91 5.55
C GLU A 318 -11.73 14.41 6.65
N ASN A 319 -12.38 13.26 6.43
CA ASN A 319 -13.30 12.63 7.37
C ASN A 319 -12.61 11.79 8.45
N SER A 320 -11.28 11.86 8.60
CA SER A 320 -10.55 11.05 9.58
C SER A 320 -10.97 11.32 11.03
N GLY A 321 -11.75 12.38 11.30
CA GLY A 321 -12.41 12.61 12.58
C GLY A 321 -13.36 11.48 13.02
N LEU A 322 -13.87 10.68 12.07
CA LEU A 322 -14.67 9.48 12.36
C LEU A 322 -13.87 8.33 13.01
N LEU A 323 -12.54 8.42 12.97
CA LEU A 323 -11.62 7.39 13.49
C LEU A 323 -11.10 7.70 14.89
N LEU A 324 -11.44 8.88 15.44
CA LEU A 324 -10.99 9.31 16.75
C LEU A 324 -11.71 8.52 17.84
N ASP A 325 -10.92 8.10 18.84
CA ASP A 325 -11.43 7.54 20.10
C ASP A 325 -11.68 8.64 21.14
#